data_AF-A0A7Y0N0E3-F1
#
_entry.id   AF-A0A7Y0N0E3-F1
#
_cell.length_a   1.000
_cell.length_b   1.000
_cell.length_c   1.000
_cell.angle_alpha   90.00
_cell.angle_beta   90.00
_cell.angle_gamma   90.00
#
_symmetry.space_group_name_H-M   'P 1'
#
loop_
_entity.id
_entity.type
_entity.pdbx_description
1 polymer ?
#
loop_
_entity_poly.entity_id
_entity_poly.type
_entity_poly.pdbx_seq_one_letter_code
_entity_poly.pdbx_strand_id
1 'polypeptide(L)'
;KTTKPYSLVLSGQIDKLSLEDVLTMVQKTHSGMSSDEFTSIVQAWISTAKHPVTGRPYTDMVYQPMLELLDYLDSNGFKNFIVSGGGNAFMRAWATDVYNIPSERIIGTRLSTEFVNVDGSYQVKRVPGIEVNNDKAEKPQQIYQHIGKRPIASFGNSDGDLQMLQWTTSGTGPRLAMYVHHTDDQREWKYDRTSSIGKLDKGLDEAKAKGWLIADMKNDWKQVYPTK
;
A
#
# COMPACT_ATOMS: atom_id res chain seq x y z
N LYS A 1 16.81 -10.48 19.93
CA LYS A 1 17.76 -10.18 18.82
C LYS A 1 18.04 -11.41 17.96
N THR A 2 18.09 -12.62 18.53
CA THR A 2 18.38 -13.88 17.80
C THR A 2 17.17 -14.60 17.21
N THR A 3 15.94 -14.14 17.51
CA THR A 3 14.70 -14.71 16.99
C THR A 3 14.22 -13.95 15.76
N LYS A 4 13.50 -14.64 14.86
CA LYS A 4 12.72 -14.00 13.78
C LYS A 4 11.74 -12.99 14.41
N PRO A 5 11.52 -11.80 13.82
CA PRO A 5 12.09 -11.29 12.56
C PRO A 5 13.48 -10.62 12.67
N TYR A 6 13.98 -10.34 13.88
CA TYR A 6 15.22 -9.59 14.11
C TYR A 6 16.47 -10.27 13.55
N SER A 7 16.53 -11.61 13.61
CA SER A 7 17.66 -12.38 13.06
C SER A 7 17.79 -12.24 11.53
N LEU A 8 16.68 -12.10 10.81
CA LEU A 8 16.69 -11.90 9.36
C LEU A 8 17.27 -10.53 9.00
N VAL A 9 16.87 -9.48 9.71
CA VAL A 9 17.43 -8.13 9.51
C VAL A 9 18.93 -8.10 9.84
N LEU A 10 19.33 -8.66 10.98
CA LEU A 10 20.73 -8.65 11.42
C LEU A 10 21.65 -9.48 10.51
N SER A 11 21.10 -10.44 9.77
CA SER A 11 21.85 -11.24 8.78
C SER A 11 21.69 -10.74 7.33
N GLY A 12 21.08 -9.57 7.13
CA GLY A 12 20.88 -8.97 5.81
C GLY A 12 19.83 -9.66 4.93
N GLN A 13 19.07 -10.63 5.47
CA GLN A 13 18.05 -11.42 4.77
C GLN A 13 16.67 -10.72 4.81
N ILE A 14 16.64 -9.43 4.47
CA ILE A 14 15.43 -8.60 4.52
C ILE A 14 14.38 -9.10 3.51
N ASP A 15 14.83 -9.68 2.40
CA ASP A 15 14.02 -10.31 1.34
C ASP A 15 13.17 -11.50 1.84
N LYS A 16 13.50 -12.06 3.00
CA LYS A 16 12.79 -13.19 3.62
C LYS A 16 11.77 -12.77 4.68
N LEU A 17 11.61 -11.48 4.93
CA LEU A 17 10.59 -10.98 5.85
C LEU A 17 9.20 -11.09 5.23
N SER A 18 8.26 -11.69 5.95
CA SER A 18 6.84 -11.58 5.62
C SER A 18 6.28 -10.21 6.03
N LEU A 19 5.08 -9.88 5.57
CA LEU A 19 4.36 -8.70 6.08
C LEU A 19 4.21 -8.75 7.61
N GLU A 20 3.90 -9.93 8.17
CA GLU A 20 3.77 -10.13 9.61
C GLU A 20 5.10 -9.89 10.37
N ASP A 21 6.22 -10.30 9.77
CA ASP A 21 7.56 -10.03 10.31
C ASP A 21 7.85 -8.53 10.36
N VAL A 22 7.55 -7.81 9.27
CA VAL A 22 7.71 -6.36 9.20
C VAL A 22 6.82 -5.68 10.24
N LEU A 23 5.54 -6.07 10.34
CA LEU A 23 4.60 -5.52 11.31
C LEU A 23 5.05 -5.76 12.76
N THR A 24 5.55 -6.95 13.06
CA THR A 24 6.11 -7.29 14.38
C THR A 24 7.29 -6.39 14.75
N MET A 25 8.19 -6.09 13.79
CA MET A 25 9.31 -5.18 14.04
C MET A 25 8.83 -3.76 14.26
N VAL A 26 7.96 -3.26 13.38
CA VAL A 26 7.42 -1.90 13.46
C VAL A 26 6.70 -1.69 14.79
N GLN A 27 5.93 -2.68 15.26
CA GLN A 27 5.28 -2.65 16.57
C GLN A 27 6.30 -2.45 17.69
N LYS A 28 7.39 -3.22 17.72
CA LYS A 28 8.38 -3.11 18.81
C LYS A 28 9.22 -1.84 18.75
N THR A 29 9.52 -1.33 17.57
CA THR A 29 10.42 -0.17 17.41
C THR A 29 9.71 1.17 17.49
N HIS A 30 8.39 1.21 17.32
CA HIS A 30 7.61 2.46 17.30
C HIS A 30 6.48 2.51 18.34
N SER A 31 6.52 1.65 19.37
CA SER A 31 5.62 1.77 20.52
C SER A 31 6.10 2.89 21.46
N GLY A 32 5.16 3.59 22.10
CA GLY A 32 5.41 4.64 23.08
C GLY A 32 5.50 6.07 22.52
N MET A 33 5.65 6.22 21.21
CA MET A 33 5.64 7.54 20.54
C MET A 33 4.22 7.99 20.19
N SER A 34 4.03 9.30 20.14
CA SER A 34 2.81 9.95 19.64
C SER A 34 2.66 9.81 18.12
N SER A 35 1.45 10.03 17.63
CA SER A 35 1.14 10.13 16.19
C SER A 35 2.00 11.18 15.49
N ASP A 36 2.28 12.29 16.15
CA ASP A 36 2.93 13.46 15.57
C ASP A 36 4.45 13.23 15.47
N GLU A 37 5.04 12.61 16.50
CA GLU A 37 6.43 12.14 16.48
C GLU A 37 6.64 11.10 15.38
N PHE A 38 5.74 10.11 15.27
CA PHE A 38 5.85 9.10 14.21
C PHE A 38 5.75 9.74 12.82
N THR A 39 4.82 10.67 12.62
CA THR A 39 4.65 11.40 11.35
C THR A 39 5.94 12.16 11.00
N SER A 40 6.52 12.88 11.97
CA SER A 40 7.77 13.63 11.79
C SER A 40 8.95 12.71 11.42
N ILE A 41 9.06 11.54 12.06
CA ILE A 41 10.09 10.53 11.74
C ILE A 41 9.94 10.04 10.30
N VAL A 42 8.71 9.72 9.88
CA VAL A 42 8.47 9.23 8.51
C VAL A 42 8.76 10.32 7.49
N GLN A 43 8.36 11.57 7.74
CA GLN A 43 8.63 12.71 6.86
C GLN A 43 10.14 12.98 6.72
N ALA A 44 10.88 12.94 7.84
CA ALA A 44 12.34 13.08 7.82
C ALA A 44 13.00 11.95 7.01
N TRP A 45 12.55 10.70 7.21
CA TRP A 45 13.08 9.55 6.48
C TRP A 45 12.77 9.64 4.98
N ILE A 46 11.50 9.83 4.60
CA ILE A 46 11.07 9.78 3.20
C ILE A 46 11.66 10.91 2.35
N SER A 47 11.97 12.07 2.96
CA SER A 47 12.59 13.21 2.27
C SER A 47 14.03 12.94 1.82
N THR A 48 14.73 11.98 2.44
CA THR A 48 16.14 11.66 2.15
C THR A 48 16.34 10.25 1.64
N ALA A 49 15.42 9.34 1.93
CA ALA A 49 15.51 7.93 1.58
C ALA A 49 15.45 7.73 0.06
N LYS A 50 16.40 6.94 -0.45
CA LYS A 50 16.51 6.56 -1.85
C LYS A 50 16.44 5.05 -2.00
N HIS A 51 15.88 4.61 -3.11
CA HIS A 51 15.87 3.19 -3.46
C HIS A 51 17.29 2.73 -3.81
N PRO A 52 17.76 1.60 -3.26
CA PRO A 52 19.17 1.21 -3.33
C PRO A 52 19.65 0.88 -4.75
N VAL A 53 18.76 0.38 -5.62
CA VAL A 53 19.13 -0.02 -7.00
C VAL A 53 19.06 1.15 -7.98
N THR A 54 18.06 2.03 -7.83
CA THR A 54 17.80 3.10 -8.81
C THR A 54 18.43 4.42 -8.38
N GLY A 55 18.79 4.57 -7.10
CA GLY A 55 19.29 5.82 -6.52
C GLY A 55 18.25 6.95 -6.45
N ARG A 56 17.00 6.68 -6.82
CA ARG A 56 15.92 7.68 -6.85
C ARG A 56 15.24 7.80 -5.48
N PRO A 57 14.75 8.98 -5.08
CA PRO A 57 13.84 9.11 -3.95
C PRO A 57 12.65 8.15 -4.10
N TYR A 58 12.20 7.54 -3.00
CA TYR A 58 11.04 6.62 -3.05
C TYR A 58 9.77 7.32 -3.56
N THR A 59 9.61 8.60 -3.28
CA THR A 59 8.50 9.44 -3.78
C THR A 59 8.55 9.68 -5.28
N ASP A 60 9.68 9.43 -5.93
CA ASP A 60 9.85 9.52 -7.39
C ASP A 60 9.67 8.16 -8.07
N MET A 61 9.59 7.09 -7.29
CA MET A 61 9.36 5.72 -7.75
C MET A 61 7.88 5.34 -7.72
N VAL A 62 7.06 6.27 -8.18
CA VAL A 62 5.63 6.09 -8.41
C VAL A 62 5.34 5.89 -9.89
N TYR A 63 4.24 5.25 -10.22
CA TYR A 63 3.94 4.93 -11.62
C TYR A 63 3.23 6.10 -12.30
N GLN A 64 3.87 6.69 -13.32
CA GLN A 64 3.34 7.82 -14.09
C GLN A 64 1.94 7.53 -14.65
N PRO A 65 1.66 6.35 -15.27
CA PRO A 65 0.31 6.05 -15.77
C PRO A 65 -0.74 5.94 -14.66
N MET A 66 -0.34 5.61 -13.43
CA MET A 66 -1.26 5.56 -12.30
C MET A 66 -1.55 6.96 -11.74
N LEU A 67 -0.60 7.90 -11.81
CA LEU A 67 -0.87 9.32 -11.52
C LEU A 67 -1.88 9.89 -12.52
N GLU A 68 -1.67 9.63 -13.82
CA GLU A 68 -2.58 10.04 -14.88
C GLU A 68 -3.99 9.44 -14.70
N LEU A 69 -4.08 8.18 -14.29
CA LEU A 69 -5.35 7.53 -13.97
C LEU A 69 -6.05 8.20 -12.77
N LEU A 70 -5.31 8.53 -11.71
CA LEU A 70 -5.88 9.22 -10.55
C LEU A 70 -6.45 10.59 -10.94
N ASP A 71 -5.69 11.37 -11.70
CA ASP A 71 -6.11 12.69 -12.19
C ASP A 71 -7.32 12.59 -13.13
N TYR A 72 -7.32 11.59 -14.02
CA TYR A 72 -8.45 11.32 -14.91
C TYR A 72 -9.72 10.98 -14.12
N LEU A 73 -9.62 10.10 -13.13
CA LEU A 73 -10.76 9.71 -12.29
C LEU A 73 -11.28 10.91 -11.49
N ASP A 74 -10.40 11.69 -10.86
CA ASP A 74 -10.78 12.87 -10.06
C ASP A 74 -11.47 13.93 -10.94
N SER A 75 -10.92 14.21 -12.12
CA SER A 75 -11.50 15.13 -13.11
C SER A 75 -12.89 14.71 -13.61
N ASN A 76 -13.22 13.42 -13.48
CA ASN A 76 -14.53 12.85 -13.82
C ASN A 76 -15.44 12.63 -12.59
N GLY A 77 -15.11 13.25 -11.45
CA GLY A 77 -15.93 13.25 -10.24
C GLY A 77 -15.85 11.98 -9.39
N PHE A 78 -14.87 11.10 -9.67
CA PHE A 78 -14.59 9.96 -8.80
C PHE A 78 -13.85 10.42 -7.55
N LYS A 79 -13.98 9.63 -6.47
CA LYS A 79 -13.20 9.82 -5.25
C LYS A 79 -12.17 8.70 -5.16
N ASN A 80 -10.90 9.06 -5.26
CA ASN A 80 -9.80 8.12 -5.15
C ASN A 80 -9.46 7.81 -3.68
N PHE A 81 -9.18 6.53 -3.39
CA PHE A 81 -8.78 6.02 -2.09
C PHE A 81 -7.60 5.08 -2.23
N ILE A 82 -6.70 5.07 -1.23
CA ILE A 82 -5.65 4.05 -1.10
C ILE A 82 -6.14 2.97 -0.14
N VAL A 83 -6.02 1.70 -0.53
CA VAL A 83 -6.36 0.53 0.32
C VAL A 83 -5.17 -0.44 0.31
N SER A 84 -4.32 -0.35 1.33
CA SER A 84 -3.02 -1.04 1.35
C SER A 84 -2.80 -1.90 2.59
N GLY A 85 -2.04 -2.98 2.46
CA GLY A 85 -1.51 -3.73 3.61
C GLY A 85 -0.41 -2.97 4.36
N GLY A 86 0.13 -1.90 3.76
CA GLY A 86 1.07 -0.99 4.39
C GLY A 86 0.45 -0.18 5.54
N GLY A 87 1.30 0.31 6.44
CA GLY A 87 0.86 1.09 7.60
C GLY A 87 0.19 2.40 7.19
N ASN A 88 -1.03 2.65 7.69
CA ASN A 88 -1.80 3.84 7.33
C ASN A 88 -1.06 5.15 7.67
N ALA A 89 -0.50 5.24 8.88
CA ALA A 89 0.22 6.42 9.35
C ALA A 89 1.50 6.68 8.55
N PHE A 90 2.17 5.61 8.07
CA PHE A 90 3.35 5.75 7.22
C PHE A 90 2.98 6.38 5.87
N MET A 91 1.94 5.88 5.21
CA MET A 91 1.50 6.44 3.93
C MET A 91 0.95 7.86 4.11
N ARG A 92 0.13 8.12 5.13
CA ARG A 92 -0.45 9.45 5.39
C ARG A 92 0.58 10.57 5.55
N ALA A 93 1.80 10.23 5.98
CA ALA A 93 2.88 11.19 6.17
C ALA A 93 3.44 11.80 4.87
N TRP A 94 3.20 11.18 3.70
CA TRP A 94 3.81 11.62 2.43
C TRP A 94 2.95 11.39 1.17
N ALA A 95 2.06 10.39 1.20
CA ALA A 95 1.32 9.95 0.02
C ALA A 95 0.34 11.02 -0.51
N THR A 96 -0.16 11.90 0.36
CA THR A 96 -1.03 13.02 -0.03
C THR A 96 -0.35 13.91 -1.06
N ASP A 97 0.91 14.28 -0.83
CA ASP A 97 1.65 15.21 -1.69
C ASP A 97 2.02 14.58 -3.04
N VAL A 98 2.14 13.26 -3.10
CA VAL A 98 2.57 12.53 -4.30
C VAL A 98 1.38 12.08 -5.16
N TYR A 99 0.30 11.62 -4.53
CA TYR A 99 -0.85 11.05 -5.24
C TYR A 99 -2.06 11.98 -5.33
N ASN A 100 -2.02 13.15 -4.70
CA ASN A 100 -3.18 14.04 -4.58
C ASN A 100 -4.40 13.32 -3.95
N ILE A 101 -4.15 12.40 -3.01
CA ILE A 101 -5.18 11.68 -2.26
C ILE A 101 -5.15 12.17 -0.82
N PRO A 102 -6.21 12.82 -0.32
CA PRO A 102 -6.21 13.38 1.02
C PRO A 102 -6.13 12.28 2.08
N SER A 103 -5.49 12.59 3.21
CA SER A 103 -5.06 11.59 4.20
C SER A 103 -6.19 10.72 4.77
N GLU A 104 -7.41 11.26 4.86
CA GLU A 104 -8.60 10.56 5.31
C GLU A 104 -9.10 9.50 4.31
N ARG A 105 -8.64 9.54 3.06
CA ARG A 105 -8.90 8.54 2.02
C ARG A 105 -7.80 7.48 1.91
N ILE A 106 -6.86 7.47 2.85
CA ILE A 106 -5.80 6.47 2.94
C ILE A 106 -6.17 5.46 4.03
N ILE A 107 -6.48 4.24 3.60
CA ILE A 107 -6.86 3.09 4.40
C ILE A 107 -5.68 2.10 4.39
N GLY A 108 -5.21 1.74 5.57
CA GLY A 108 -4.05 0.87 5.72
C GLY A 108 -4.09 0.07 7.01
N THR A 109 -3.06 -0.76 7.20
CA THR A 109 -2.81 -1.49 8.45
C THR A 109 -2.64 -0.49 9.59
N ARG A 110 -3.32 -0.76 10.72
CA ARG A 110 -3.33 0.10 11.92
C ARG A 110 -2.68 -0.62 13.09
N LEU A 111 -1.76 0.08 13.76
CA LEU A 111 -1.31 -0.33 15.09
C LEU A 111 -2.26 0.24 16.14
N SER A 112 -2.35 -0.45 17.27
CA SER A 112 -3.13 -0.02 18.42
C SER A 112 -2.66 1.34 18.93
N THR A 113 -3.62 2.16 19.34
CA THR A 113 -3.35 3.48 19.92
C THR A 113 -4.12 3.68 21.21
N GLU A 114 -3.63 4.57 22.06
CA GLU A 114 -4.31 5.02 23.26
C GLU A 114 -4.33 6.55 23.33
N PHE A 115 -5.38 7.10 23.94
CA PHE A 115 -5.45 8.51 24.26
C PHE A 115 -4.81 8.74 25.64
N VAL A 116 -3.84 9.65 25.71
CA VAL A 116 -3.14 9.98 26.95
C VAL A 116 -3.13 11.47 27.19
N ASN A 117 -3.01 11.84 28.46
CA ASN A 117 -2.65 13.17 28.91
C ASN A 117 -1.26 13.09 29.55
N VAL A 118 -0.27 13.77 28.97
CA VAL A 118 1.09 13.90 29.49
C VAL A 118 1.30 15.35 29.90
N ASP A 119 1.24 15.62 31.20
CA ASP A 119 1.47 16.96 31.78
C ASP A 119 0.63 18.08 31.14
N GLY A 120 -0.63 17.80 30.79
CA GLY A 120 -1.55 18.74 30.14
C GLY A 120 -1.52 18.70 28.60
N SER A 121 -0.62 17.90 28.00
CA SER A 121 -0.58 17.62 26.57
C SER A 121 -1.39 16.37 26.23
N TYR A 122 -2.48 16.55 25.49
CA TYR A 122 -3.31 15.45 25.00
C TYR A 122 -2.73 14.86 23.72
N GLN A 123 -2.49 13.54 23.72
CA GLN A 123 -1.82 12.85 22.63
C GLN A 123 -2.50 11.53 22.29
N VAL A 124 -2.36 11.09 21.04
CA VAL A 124 -2.64 9.72 20.62
C VAL A 124 -1.31 8.98 20.53
N LYS A 125 -1.07 8.03 21.43
CA LYS A 125 0.18 7.25 21.47
C LYS A 125 0.01 5.88 20.87
N ARG A 126 1.03 5.41 20.17
CA ARG A 126 1.12 4.04 19.64
C ARG A 126 1.46 3.10 20.79
N VAL A 127 0.68 2.03 20.93
CA VAL A 127 0.94 0.98 21.92
C VAL A 127 1.22 -0.35 21.22
N PRO A 128 1.83 -1.33 21.92
CA PRO A 128 2.02 -2.65 21.33
C PRO A 128 0.68 -3.27 20.93
N GLY A 129 0.47 -3.45 19.63
CA GLY A 129 -0.65 -4.21 19.08
C GLY A 129 -0.90 -3.87 17.62
N ILE A 130 -1.44 -4.82 16.87
CA ILE A 130 -1.99 -4.58 15.53
C ILE A 130 -3.50 -4.58 15.70
N GLU A 131 -4.13 -3.45 15.44
CA GLU A 131 -5.59 -3.33 15.48
C GLU A 131 -6.21 -3.94 14.23
N VAL A 132 -5.62 -3.67 13.06
CA VAL A 132 -6.09 -4.14 11.76
C VAL A 132 -4.91 -4.44 10.85
N ASN A 133 -4.87 -5.63 10.26
CA ASN A 133 -3.98 -5.98 9.15
C ASN A 133 -4.76 -5.89 7.82
N ASN A 134 -4.66 -4.76 7.12
CA ASN A 134 -5.51 -4.41 5.98
C ASN A 134 -5.07 -5.09 4.67
N ASP A 135 -5.07 -6.42 4.64
CA ASP A 135 -4.66 -7.22 3.49
C ASP A 135 -5.67 -8.34 3.18
N LYS A 136 -5.70 -8.82 1.93
CA LYS A 136 -6.57 -9.90 1.47
C LYS A 136 -8.05 -9.61 1.78
N ALA A 137 -8.71 -10.53 2.48
CA ALA A 137 -10.12 -10.43 2.88
C ALA A 137 -10.41 -9.27 3.85
N GLU A 138 -9.38 -8.67 4.46
CA GLU A 138 -9.57 -7.50 5.32
C GLU A 138 -9.83 -6.22 4.49
N LYS A 139 -9.26 -6.12 3.28
CA LYS A 139 -9.44 -4.95 2.41
C LYS A 139 -10.91 -4.60 2.15
N PRO A 140 -11.80 -5.51 1.67
CA PRO A 140 -13.21 -5.18 1.46
C PRO A 140 -13.93 -4.82 2.78
N GLN A 141 -13.56 -5.42 3.90
CA GLN A 141 -14.13 -5.07 5.21
C GLN A 141 -13.75 -3.64 5.60
N GLN A 142 -12.48 -3.26 5.49
CA GLN A 142 -12.04 -1.91 5.82
C GLN A 142 -12.59 -0.87 4.83
N ILE A 143 -12.75 -1.21 3.55
CA ILE A 143 -13.47 -0.31 2.63
C ILE A 143 -14.89 -0.06 3.12
N TYR A 144 -15.63 -1.11 3.51
CA TYR A 144 -16.99 -0.95 4.03
C TYR A 144 -17.01 -0.13 5.33
N GLN A 145 -16.11 -0.39 6.28
CA GLN A 145 -16.09 0.31 7.57
C GLN A 145 -15.70 1.79 7.45
N HIS A 146 -14.79 2.16 6.52
CA HIS A 146 -14.31 3.53 6.39
C HIS A 146 -15.10 4.37 5.38
N ILE A 147 -15.52 3.75 4.28
CA ILE A 147 -16.18 4.46 3.18
C ILE A 147 -17.71 4.28 3.23
N GLY A 148 -18.19 3.18 3.81
CA GLY A 148 -19.62 2.84 3.84
C GLY A 148 -20.18 2.48 2.45
N LYS A 149 -19.32 2.31 1.44
CA LYS A 149 -19.70 2.10 0.04
C LYS A 149 -18.85 1.03 -0.62
N ARG A 150 -19.47 0.27 -1.51
CA ARG A 150 -18.76 -0.62 -2.43
C ARG A 150 -18.15 0.21 -3.57
N PRO A 151 -16.85 0.04 -3.88
CA PRO A 151 -16.25 0.70 -5.04
C PRO A 151 -16.93 0.28 -6.35
N ILE A 152 -16.83 1.15 -7.35
CA ILE A 152 -17.22 0.83 -8.74
C ILE A 152 -16.01 0.44 -9.59
N ALA A 153 -14.81 0.83 -9.17
CA ALA A 153 -13.53 0.47 -9.76
C ALA A 153 -12.52 0.13 -8.66
N SER A 154 -11.68 -0.88 -8.89
CA SER A 154 -10.57 -1.23 -7.98
C SER A 154 -9.37 -1.73 -8.76
N PHE A 155 -8.18 -1.32 -8.31
CA PHE A 155 -6.91 -1.57 -8.97
C PHE A 155 -5.97 -2.24 -7.97
N GLY A 156 -5.30 -3.31 -8.38
CA GLY A 156 -4.36 -4.07 -7.54
C GLY A 156 -3.15 -4.54 -8.32
N ASN A 157 -2.23 -5.23 -7.66
CA ASN A 157 -1.07 -5.85 -8.32
C ASN A 157 -0.68 -7.21 -7.73
N SER A 158 -1.42 -7.71 -6.74
CA SER A 158 -1.09 -8.96 -6.05
C SER A 158 -2.32 -9.77 -5.66
N ASP A 159 -2.11 -11.01 -5.22
CA ASP A 159 -3.14 -11.85 -4.63
C ASP A 159 -3.71 -11.26 -3.32
N GLY A 160 -3.00 -10.32 -2.68
CA GLY A 160 -3.50 -9.53 -1.55
C GLY A 160 -4.69 -8.62 -1.92
N ASP A 161 -4.86 -8.32 -3.20
CA ASP A 161 -5.95 -7.47 -3.71
C ASP A 161 -7.16 -8.28 -4.19
N LEU A 162 -7.04 -9.61 -4.30
CA LEU A 162 -8.04 -10.46 -4.94
C LEU A 162 -9.45 -10.24 -4.39
N GLN A 163 -9.63 -10.31 -3.07
CA GLN A 163 -10.95 -10.15 -2.45
C GLN A 163 -11.50 -8.72 -2.60
N MET A 164 -10.64 -7.70 -2.69
CA MET A 164 -11.07 -6.33 -2.97
C MET A 164 -11.64 -6.22 -4.40
N LEU A 165 -10.97 -6.81 -5.39
CA LEU A 165 -11.44 -6.83 -6.79
C LEU A 165 -12.69 -7.70 -6.95
N GLN A 166 -12.76 -8.86 -6.30
CA GLN A 166 -13.95 -9.72 -6.28
C GLN A 166 -15.16 -8.98 -5.68
N TRP A 167 -14.97 -8.30 -4.55
CA TRP A 167 -16.04 -7.55 -3.92
C TRP A 167 -16.49 -6.37 -4.79
N THR A 168 -15.58 -5.61 -5.38
CA THR A 168 -15.91 -4.51 -6.31
C THR A 168 -16.77 -5.00 -7.48
N THR A 169 -16.34 -6.09 -8.14
CA THR A 169 -17.00 -6.62 -9.35
C THR A 169 -18.27 -7.40 -9.09
N SER A 170 -18.53 -7.81 -7.85
CA SER A 170 -19.80 -8.44 -7.45
C SER A 170 -20.97 -7.46 -7.28
N GLY A 171 -20.75 -6.16 -7.48
CA GLY A 171 -21.81 -5.15 -7.44
C GLY A 171 -22.65 -5.12 -8.74
N THR A 172 -23.82 -4.48 -8.68
CA THR A 172 -24.72 -4.34 -9.85
C THR A 172 -24.31 -3.19 -10.78
N GLY A 173 -24.46 -3.38 -12.09
CA GLY A 173 -24.11 -2.38 -13.12
C GLY A 173 -22.63 -2.40 -13.50
N PRO A 174 -22.15 -1.42 -14.30
CA PRO A 174 -20.76 -1.40 -14.77
C PRO A 174 -19.76 -1.40 -13.62
N ARG A 175 -18.78 -2.31 -13.68
CA ARG A 175 -17.70 -2.46 -12.70
C ARG A 175 -16.37 -2.63 -13.39
N LEU A 176 -15.32 -2.12 -12.76
CA LEU A 176 -13.95 -2.21 -13.26
C LEU A 176 -13.06 -2.88 -12.22
N ALA A 177 -12.36 -3.92 -12.64
CA ALA A 177 -11.23 -4.48 -11.91
C ALA A 177 -10.03 -4.51 -12.85
N MET A 178 -8.87 -4.12 -12.32
CA MET A 178 -7.62 -4.12 -13.06
C MET A 178 -6.47 -4.58 -12.18
N TYR A 179 -5.63 -5.45 -12.74
CA TYR A 179 -4.30 -5.72 -12.19
C TYR A 179 -3.22 -4.98 -12.96
N VAL A 180 -2.23 -4.43 -12.26
CA VAL A 180 -0.93 -4.10 -12.83
C VAL A 180 -0.08 -5.37 -12.83
N HIS A 181 0.39 -5.80 -14.00
CA HIS A 181 1.29 -6.94 -14.14
C HIS A 181 2.71 -6.44 -14.43
N HIS A 182 3.61 -6.72 -13.49
CA HIS A 182 5.03 -6.36 -13.55
C HIS A 182 5.77 -7.27 -14.54
N THR A 183 5.75 -6.89 -15.82
CA THR A 183 6.30 -7.65 -16.95
C THR A 183 7.61 -7.07 -17.50
N ASP A 184 8.04 -5.91 -17.00
CA ASP A 184 9.13 -5.12 -17.57
C ASP A 184 10.42 -5.20 -16.75
N ASP A 185 11.33 -6.07 -17.16
CA ASP A 185 12.65 -6.24 -16.53
C ASP A 185 13.69 -5.20 -16.94
N GLN A 186 13.36 -4.26 -17.84
CA GLN A 186 14.29 -3.23 -18.32
C GLN A 186 14.03 -1.88 -17.64
N ARG A 187 12.75 -1.50 -17.50
CA ARG A 187 12.33 -0.22 -16.94
C ARG A 187 11.86 -0.34 -15.49
N GLU A 188 11.50 -1.54 -15.06
CA GLU A 188 11.06 -1.86 -13.71
C GLU A 188 11.58 -3.25 -13.30
N TRP A 189 10.75 -4.05 -12.65
CA TRP A 189 11.02 -5.43 -12.30
C TRP A 189 10.02 -6.35 -13.02
N LYS A 190 10.42 -7.60 -13.22
CA LYS A 190 9.55 -8.65 -13.73
C LYS A 190 9.29 -9.70 -12.67
N TYR A 191 8.05 -9.76 -12.18
CA TYR A 191 7.66 -10.70 -11.14
C TYR A 191 6.14 -10.94 -11.11
N ASP A 192 5.75 -12.17 -10.73
CA ASP A 192 4.35 -12.54 -10.54
C ASP A 192 4.19 -13.73 -9.56
N ARG A 193 4.12 -14.97 -10.05
CA ARG A 193 3.64 -16.17 -9.33
C ARG A 193 4.63 -16.70 -8.31
N THR A 194 5.92 -16.48 -8.52
CA THR A 194 7.00 -16.99 -7.66
C THR A 194 7.59 -15.92 -6.75
N SER A 195 7.09 -14.68 -6.83
CA SER A 195 7.60 -13.58 -6.02
C SER A 195 7.30 -13.79 -4.53
N SER A 196 8.25 -13.43 -3.66
CA SER A 196 8.01 -13.35 -2.21
C SER A 196 7.27 -12.08 -1.81
N ILE A 197 7.36 -11.03 -2.63
CA ILE A 197 6.74 -9.71 -2.42
C ILE A 197 5.81 -9.42 -3.59
N GLY A 198 4.57 -9.01 -3.31
CA GLY A 198 3.61 -8.68 -4.37
C GLY A 198 3.25 -9.86 -5.26
N LYS A 199 3.28 -11.10 -4.72
CA LYS A 199 2.93 -12.31 -5.48
C LYS A 199 1.57 -12.14 -6.16
N LEU A 200 1.54 -12.35 -7.47
CA LEU A 200 0.33 -12.31 -8.29
C LEU A 200 0.21 -13.65 -9.03
N ASP A 201 -0.71 -14.49 -8.58
CA ASP A 201 -0.84 -15.89 -9.03
C ASP A 201 -2.32 -16.22 -9.25
N LYS A 202 -3.08 -16.32 -8.17
CA LYS A 202 -4.53 -16.56 -8.23
C LYS A 202 -5.27 -15.39 -8.87
N GLY A 203 -4.80 -14.16 -8.62
CA GLY A 203 -5.35 -12.95 -9.21
C GLY A 203 -5.28 -12.94 -10.74
N LEU A 204 -4.19 -13.45 -11.33
CA LEU A 204 -4.06 -13.55 -12.79
C LEU A 204 -5.04 -14.56 -13.38
N ASP A 205 -5.26 -15.69 -12.70
CA ASP A 205 -6.20 -16.72 -13.17
C ASP A 205 -7.64 -16.23 -13.08
N GLU A 206 -8.01 -15.56 -11.97
CA GLU A 206 -9.33 -14.94 -11.82
C GLU A 206 -9.55 -13.84 -12.87
N ALA A 207 -8.57 -12.96 -13.08
CA ALA A 207 -8.66 -11.89 -14.06
C ALA A 207 -8.93 -12.42 -15.47
N LYS A 208 -8.21 -13.48 -15.88
CA LYS A 208 -8.46 -14.16 -17.17
C LYS A 208 -9.86 -14.78 -17.22
N ALA A 209 -10.28 -15.46 -16.17
CA ALA A 209 -11.58 -16.13 -16.12
C ALA A 209 -12.77 -15.16 -16.10
N LYS A 210 -12.60 -13.97 -15.52
CA LYS A 210 -13.64 -12.96 -15.33
C LYS A 210 -13.55 -11.79 -16.32
N GLY A 211 -12.54 -11.78 -17.19
CA GLY A 211 -12.30 -10.68 -18.13
C GLY A 211 -11.91 -9.36 -17.45
N TRP A 212 -11.24 -9.42 -16.30
CA TRP A 212 -10.68 -8.21 -15.68
C TRP A 212 -9.49 -7.70 -16.51
N LEU A 213 -9.27 -6.38 -16.48
CA LEU A 213 -8.15 -5.79 -17.17
C LEU A 213 -6.83 -6.20 -16.52
N ILE A 214 -5.82 -6.46 -17.34
CA ILE A 214 -4.45 -6.68 -16.89
C ILE A 214 -3.60 -5.70 -17.68
N ALA A 215 -3.04 -4.70 -16.98
CA ALA A 215 -2.10 -3.77 -17.57
C ALA A 215 -0.72 -4.44 -17.62
N ASP A 216 -0.27 -4.80 -18.81
CA ASP A 216 1.07 -5.32 -19.06
C ASP A 216 2.05 -4.13 -19.05
N MET A 217 2.81 -3.99 -17.97
CA MET A 217 3.70 -2.83 -17.78
C MET A 217 4.66 -2.60 -18.96
N LYS A 218 5.19 -3.68 -19.55
CA LYS A 218 6.13 -3.61 -20.65
C LYS A 218 5.48 -3.09 -21.93
N ASN A 219 4.30 -3.59 -22.25
CA ASN A 219 3.65 -3.35 -23.54
C ASN A 219 2.68 -2.15 -23.53
N ASP A 220 2.04 -1.90 -22.40
CA ASP A 220 0.96 -0.91 -22.32
C ASP A 220 1.45 0.46 -21.84
N TRP A 221 2.53 0.50 -21.06
CA TRP A 221 3.04 1.76 -20.50
C TRP A 221 4.16 2.33 -21.35
N LYS A 222 3.96 3.56 -21.84
CA LYS A 222 5.01 4.32 -22.54
C LYS A 222 6.14 4.74 -21.59
N GLN A 223 5.80 4.99 -20.34
CA GLN A 223 6.69 5.45 -19.28
C GLN A 223 6.30 4.77 -17.96
N VAL A 224 7.28 4.33 -17.18
CA VAL A 224 7.04 3.73 -15.86
C VAL A 224 7.01 4.82 -14.80
N TYR A 225 8.11 5.57 -14.65
CA TYR A 225 8.26 6.59 -13.60
C TYR A 225 8.23 8.01 -14.19
N PRO A 226 7.75 9.03 -13.44
CA PRO A 226 7.79 10.42 -13.87
C PRO A 226 9.21 10.88 -14.24
N THR A 227 9.31 11.75 -15.25
CA THR A 227 10.52 12.51 -15.59
C THR A 227 10.53 13.76 -14.73
N LYS A 228 11.46 13.85 -13.78
CA LYS A 228 11.74 15.07 -13.04
C LYS A 228 12.94 15.78 -13.64
#